data_AF-A0A6A4W2F3-F1
#
_entry.id   AF-A0A6A4W2F3-F1
#
_cell.length_a   1.000
_cell.length_b   1.000
_cell.length_c   1.000
_cell.angle_alpha   90.00
_cell.angle_beta   90.00
_cell.angle_gamma   90.00
#
_symmetry.space_group_name_H-M   'P 1'
#
loop_
_entity.id
_entity.type
_entity.pdbx_description
1 polymer ?
#
loop_
_entity_poly.entity_id
_entity_poly.type
_entity_poly.pdbx_seq_one_letter_code
_entity_poly.pdbx_strand_id
1 'polypeptide(L)'
;MQASSAMVIVITLQGRFDLHVPVWLCATCGITTEVSHIDLVRCGFYRASPVRLSTVIHEDVFIMWQKLRSRSPGTSLTAYISSLEELGKTYGCDRPVDFERLEKAFTEWTCIQFELQGLQGSDFMACEACGAEPRCVHLDGNAKVYRYRSSGSSEMESAYHVGTFIEDRDAVNAHVDKMKSVTKITFGGFWRDGSGWSIMETTEIANAFLSRAANTTKYMTAAQRNDALTGMVLKYNEEKHERMPRLLVSRLQDAEKRIPELQCTLTSLLDEHGVSQDRIAALVEDLRNLARALSSRDVQSDGRNLENAIEMTSDSLRVRLAAVTNVASSAKQRRRCRRLATTDKARLAKLLKRYERETGENVAMADAVEGVFPWHVQPTESGGLTLSVKRAICDTHMRLQRSLEELGIVREEMERLLNHSRTAIAQLIHTLKDEMSAHCDEDEEQKAECSV
;
A
#
# COMPACT_ATOMS: atom_id res chain seq x y z
N MET A 1 -29.98 6.67 -41.33
CA MET A 1 -28.83 5.74 -41.40
C MET A 1 -29.23 4.58 -42.29
N GLN A 2 -28.53 4.37 -43.40
CA GLN A 2 -28.61 3.10 -44.12
C GLN A 2 -27.76 2.08 -43.35
N ALA A 3 -28.22 0.85 -43.25
CA ALA A 3 -27.55 -0.20 -42.49
C ALA A 3 -27.13 -1.32 -43.43
N SER A 4 -25.94 -1.89 -43.21
CA SER A 4 -25.47 -3.05 -43.97
C SER A 4 -26.34 -4.28 -43.69
N SER A 5 -26.39 -5.23 -44.63
CA SER A 5 -27.03 -6.54 -44.40
C SER A 5 -26.29 -7.39 -43.36
N ALA A 6 -25.05 -7.03 -43.02
CA ALA A 6 -24.25 -7.71 -42.01
C ALA A 6 -24.69 -7.34 -40.59
N MET A 7 -25.03 -8.37 -39.80
CA MET A 7 -25.31 -8.24 -38.37
C MET A 7 -24.01 -8.28 -37.56
N VAL A 8 -23.94 -7.45 -36.52
CA VAL A 8 -22.86 -7.36 -35.55
C VAL A 8 -23.43 -7.41 -34.13
N ILE A 9 -22.77 -8.18 -33.26
CA ILE A 9 -23.09 -8.22 -31.84
C ILE A 9 -22.39 -7.04 -31.16
N VAL A 10 -23.14 -6.22 -30.45
CA VAL A 10 -22.64 -5.06 -29.70
C VAL A 10 -22.84 -5.31 -28.21
N ILE A 11 -21.76 -5.31 -27.43
CA ILE A 11 -21.82 -5.48 -25.98
C ILE A 11 -21.53 -4.13 -25.31
N THR A 12 -22.44 -3.67 -24.46
CA THR A 12 -22.31 -2.43 -23.69
C THR A 12 -22.62 -2.69 -22.21
N LEU A 13 -22.51 -1.65 -21.36
CA LEU A 13 -22.97 -1.75 -19.96
C LEU A 13 -24.47 -2.01 -19.81
N GLN A 14 -25.26 -1.79 -20.87
CA GLN A 14 -26.68 -2.09 -20.91
C GLN A 14 -26.98 -3.53 -21.36
N GLY A 15 -25.94 -4.33 -21.63
CA GLY A 15 -26.08 -5.71 -22.10
C GLY A 15 -25.73 -5.88 -23.57
N ARG A 16 -26.23 -6.97 -24.17
CA ARG A 16 -25.95 -7.38 -25.54
C ARG A 16 -27.05 -6.93 -26.49
N PHE A 17 -26.65 -6.33 -27.61
CA PHE A 17 -27.52 -5.92 -28.71
C PHE A 17 -27.04 -6.52 -30.01
N ASP A 18 -27.95 -7.06 -30.82
CA ASP A 18 -27.63 -7.55 -32.15
C ASP A 18 -28.10 -6.47 -33.15
N LEU A 19 -27.15 -5.75 -33.75
CA LEU A 19 -27.40 -4.59 -34.61
C LEU A 19 -26.88 -4.83 -36.03
N HIS A 20 -27.30 -4.01 -36.98
CA HIS A 20 -26.69 -3.97 -38.30
C HIS A 20 -25.47 -3.05 -38.30
N VAL A 21 -24.40 -3.43 -39.02
CA VAL A 21 -23.21 -2.59 -39.16
C VAL A 21 -23.61 -1.25 -39.81
N PRO A 22 -23.27 -0.11 -39.20
CA PRO A 22 -23.60 1.19 -39.78
C PRO A 22 -22.80 1.43 -41.06
N VAL A 23 -23.36 2.26 -41.96
CA VAL A 23 -22.67 2.71 -43.18
C VAL A 23 -22.56 4.23 -43.12
N TRP A 24 -21.37 4.77 -43.38
CA TRP A 24 -21.17 6.20 -43.49
C TRP A 24 -21.73 6.69 -44.81
N LEU A 25 -22.54 7.74 -44.78
CA LEU A 25 -23.03 8.40 -45.99
C LEU A 25 -22.41 9.79 -46.06
N CYS A 26 -21.62 10.04 -47.11
CA CYS A 26 -21.11 11.38 -47.35
C CYS A 26 -22.27 12.32 -47.70
N ALA A 27 -22.47 13.37 -46.89
CA ALA A 27 -23.56 14.32 -47.09
C ALA A 27 -23.45 15.10 -48.41
N THR A 28 -22.24 15.21 -48.99
CA THR A 28 -21.97 16.02 -50.19
C THR A 28 -22.04 15.21 -51.48
N CYS A 29 -21.41 14.02 -51.52
CA CYS A 29 -21.34 13.21 -52.75
C CYS A 29 -22.23 11.96 -52.73
N GLY A 30 -22.92 11.68 -51.61
CA GLY A 30 -23.83 10.54 -51.49
C GLY A 30 -23.14 9.16 -51.50
N ILE A 31 -21.81 9.11 -51.51
CA ILE A 31 -21.04 7.87 -51.46
C ILE A 31 -21.22 7.25 -50.07
N THR A 32 -21.54 5.95 -50.06
CA THR A 32 -21.56 5.12 -48.86
C THR A 32 -20.22 4.43 -48.66
N THR A 33 -19.68 4.52 -47.44
CA THR A 33 -18.44 3.85 -47.04
C THR A 33 -18.71 2.97 -45.82
N GLU A 34 -18.15 1.77 -45.80
CA GLU A 34 -18.24 0.89 -44.64
C GLU A 34 -17.44 1.45 -43.45
N VAL A 35 -17.89 1.16 -42.23
CA VAL A 35 -17.21 1.57 -41.00
C VAL A 35 -15.89 0.81 -40.89
N SER A 36 -14.78 1.55 -40.77
CA SER A 36 -13.46 0.95 -40.59
C SER A 36 -13.22 0.53 -39.14
N HIS A 37 -12.19 -0.28 -38.92
CA HIS A 37 -11.75 -0.63 -37.56
C HIS A 37 -11.30 0.60 -36.77
N ILE A 38 -10.64 1.56 -37.42
CA ILE A 38 -10.16 2.79 -36.79
C ILE A 38 -11.34 3.63 -36.31
N ASP A 39 -12.43 3.69 -37.08
CA ASP A 39 -13.64 4.43 -36.70
C ASP A 39 -14.28 3.83 -35.44
N LEU A 40 -14.34 2.49 -35.35
CA LEU A 40 -14.86 1.80 -34.15
C LEU A 40 -14.03 2.12 -32.91
N VAL A 41 -12.70 2.05 -33.02
CA VAL A 41 -11.80 2.38 -31.91
C VAL A 41 -11.97 3.85 -31.49
N ARG A 42 -12.08 4.77 -32.45
CA ARG A 42 -12.35 6.20 -32.17
C ARG A 42 -13.69 6.43 -31.48
N CYS A 43 -14.68 5.57 -31.73
CA CYS A 43 -15.98 5.60 -31.07
C CYS A 43 -16.01 4.83 -29.74
N GLY A 44 -14.88 4.36 -29.22
CA GLY A 44 -14.80 3.63 -27.96
C GLY A 44 -15.23 2.16 -28.07
N PHE A 45 -15.24 1.58 -29.26
CA PHE A 45 -15.55 0.17 -29.48
C PHE A 45 -14.29 -0.65 -29.78
N TYR A 46 -14.13 -1.73 -29.06
CA TYR A 46 -13.10 -2.73 -29.24
C TYR A 46 -13.63 -3.95 -29.99
N ARG A 47 -12.86 -4.47 -30.93
CA ARG A 47 -13.25 -5.64 -31.72
C ARG A 47 -12.83 -6.93 -31.03
N ALA A 48 -13.76 -7.83 -30.77
CA ALA A 48 -13.46 -9.08 -30.07
C ALA A 48 -12.79 -10.16 -30.95
N SER A 49 -12.63 -9.93 -32.25
CA SER A 49 -11.94 -10.83 -33.18
C SER A 49 -11.14 -10.03 -34.21
N PRO A 50 -9.86 -10.34 -34.44
CA PRO A 50 -9.04 -9.61 -35.42
C PRO A 50 -9.43 -9.90 -36.87
N VAL A 51 -10.21 -10.96 -37.13
CA VAL A 51 -10.53 -11.42 -38.50
C VAL A 51 -11.94 -11.02 -38.93
N ARG A 52 -12.95 -11.14 -38.07
CA ARG A 52 -14.36 -10.87 -38.42
C ARG A 52 -14.98 -9.79 -37.54
N LEU A 53 -15.75 -8.89 -38.14
CA LEU A 53 -16.53 -7.89 -37.40
C LEU A 53 -17.84 -8.54 -36.90
N SER A 54 -17.71 -9.61 -36.12
CA SER A 54 -18.86 -10.35 -35.57
C SER A 54 -19.31 -9.79 -34.24
N THR A 55 -18.38 -9.24 -33.46
CA THR A 55 -18.62 -8.77 -32.10
C THR A 55 -17.75 -7.57 -31.80
N VAL A 56 -18.39 -6.50 -31.34
CA VAL A 56 -17.76 -5.29 -30.83
C VAL A 56 -18.21 -5.06 -29.39
N ILE A 57 -17.28 -4.60 -28.55
CA ILE A 57 -17.47 -4.40 -27.13
C ILE A 57 -17.13 -2.94 -26.83
N HIS A 58 -18.04 -2.22 -26.20
CA HIS A 58 -17.76 -0.86 -25.76
C HIS A 58 -16.71 -0.86 -24.65
N GLU A 59 -15.75 0.06 -24.71
CA GLU A 59 -14.61 0.12 -23.80
C GLU A 59 -15.03 0.25 -22.33
N ASP A 60 -16.14 0.95 -22.05
CA ASP A 60 -16.70 1.05 -20.69
C ASP A 60 -16.95 -0.33 -20.04
N VAL A 61 -17.25 -1.36 -20.83
CA VAL A 61 -17.42 -2.73 -20.30
C VAL A 61 -16.10 -3.25 -19.72
N PHE A 62 -14.98 -2.96 -20.37
CA PHE A 62 -13.64 -3.32 -19.89
C PHE A 62 -13.21 -2.44 -18.73
N ILE A 63 -13.40 -1.12 -18.82
CA ILE A 63 -13.06 -0.17 -17.76
C ILE A 63 -13.82 -0.52 -16.47
N MET A 64 -15.13 -0.79 -16.56
CA MET A 64 -15.95 -1.17 -15.43
C MET A 64 -15.49 -2.50 -14.84
N TRP A 65 -15.19 -3.50 -15.68
CA TRP A 65 -14.69 -4.79 -15.22
C TRP A 65 -13.35 -4.67 -14.50
N GLN A 66 -12.40 -3.93 -15.06
CA GLN A 66 -11.09 -3.67 -14.45
C GLN A 66 -11.22 -2.92 -13.11
N LYS A 67 -12.15 -1.95 -13.01
CA LYS A 67 -12.48 -1.25 -11.75
C LYS A 67 -13.12 -2.17 -10.72
N LEU A 68 -14.00 -3.07 -11.15
CA LEU A 68 -14.66 -4.02 -10.27
C LEU A 68 -13.66 -5.06 -9.74
N ARG A 69 -12.76 -5.58 -10.57
CA ARG A 69 -11.68 -6.48 -10.15
C ARG A 69 -10.73 -5.83 -9.15
N SER A 70 -10.42 -4.55 -9.28
CA SER A 70 -9.50 -3.90 -8.33
C SER A 70 -10.17 -3.58 -6.98
N ARG A 71 -11.44 -3.20 -6.99
CA ARG A 71 -12.19 -2.82 -5.78
C ARG A 71 -12.82 -4.01 -5.06
N SER A 72 -13.24 -5.02 -5.81
CA SER A 72 -13.87 -6.25 -5.34
C SER A 72 -13.30 -7.46 -6.09
N PRO A 73 -12.05 -7.87 -5.80
CA PRO A 73 -11.37 -8.88 -6.59
C PRO A 73 -11.91 -10.31 -6.39
N GLY A 74 -12.87 -10.49 -5.47
CA GLY A 74 -13.62 -11.75 -5.31
C GLY A 74 -14.77 -11.92 -6.31
N THR A 75 -15.03 -10.91 -7.14
CA THR A 75 -16.05 -10.97 -8.19
C THR A 75 -15.51 -11.78 -9.36
N SER A 76 -16.25 -12.78 -9.83
CA SER A 76 -15.88 -13.55 -11.03
C SER A 76 -16.35 -12.84 -12.30
N LEU A 77 -15.66 -13.10 -13.42
CA LEU A 77 -16.09 -12.59 -14.74
C LEU A 77 -17.48 -13.12 -15.08
N THR A 78 -17.79 -14.37 -14.71
CA THR A 78 -19.13 -14.94 -14.86
C THR A 78 -20.20 -14.13 -14.13
N ALA A 79 -19.96 -13.73 -12.88
CA ALA A 79 -20.93 -12.91 -12.13
C ALA A 79 -21.10 -11.52 -12.75
N TYR A 80 -20.03 -10.95 -13.30
CA TYR A 80 -20.09 -9.69 -14.03
C TYR A 80 -20.91 -9.82 -15.32
N ILE A 81 -20.69 -10.89 -16.11
CA ILE A 81 -21.48 -11.20 -17.30
C ILE A 81 -22.96 -11.41 -16.95
N SER A 82 -23.27 -12.20 -15.93
CA SER A 82 -24.66 -12.42 -15.51
C SER A 82 -25.33 -11.09 -15.11
N SER A 83 -24.60 -10.16 -14.50
CA SER A 83 -25.11 -8.83 -14.20
C SER A 83 -25.41 -8.02 -15.49
N LEU A 84 -24.56 -8.11 -16.52
CA LEU A 84 -24.81 -7.48 -17.82
C LEU A 84 -26.03 -8.10 -18.54
N GLU A 85 -26.22 -9.41 -18.43
CA GLU A 85 -27.38 -10.12 -19.00
C GLU A 85 -28.68 -9.75 -18.28
N GLU A 86 -28.67 -9.63 -16.95
CA GLU A 86 -29.80 -9.15 -16.15
C GLU A 86 -30.17 -7.70 -16.47
N LEU A 87 -29.17 -6.82 -16.64
CA LEU A 87 -29.39 -5.46 -17.12
C LEU A 87 -29.97 -5.46 -18.53
N GLY A 88 -29.44 -6.29 -19.43
CA GLY A 88 -29.95 -6.48 -20.79
C GLY A 88 -31.45 -6.78 -20.81
N LYS A 89 -31.93 -7.66 -19.93
CA LYS A 89 -33.36 -7.98 -19.82
C LYS A 89 -34.22 -6.75 -19.51
N THR A 90 -33.70 -5.83 -18.70
CA THR A 90 -34.39 -4.56 -18.38
C THR A 90 -34.53 -3.66 -19.60
N TYR A 91 -33.59 -3.76 -20.55
CA TYR A 91 -33.60 -3.04 -21.84
C TYR A 91 -34.23 -3.86 -22.97
N GLY A 92 -34.87 -4.99 -22.68
CA GLY A 92 -35.55 -5.83 -23.68
C GLY A 92 -34.64 -6.79 -24.45
N CYS A 93 -33.42 -7.05 -23.95
CA CYS A 93 -32.45 -7.96 -24.56
C CYS A 93 -32.20 -9.19 -23.67
N ASP A 94 -32.63 -10.37 -24.13
CA ASP A 94 -32.48 -11.64 -23.40
C ASP A 94 -31.49 -12.60 -24.07
N ARG A 95 -30.40 -12.05 -24.63
CA ARG A 95 -29.35 -12.85 -25.30
C ARG A 95 -28.11 -12.96 -24.43
N PRO A 96 -27.48 -14.16 -24.37
CA PRO A 96 -26.31 -14.38 -23.53
C PRO A 96 -25.07 -13.68 -24.09
N VAL A 97 -24.17 -13.30 -23.20
CA VAL A 97 -22.83 -12.80 -23.54
C VAL A 97 -21.84 -13.96 -23.52
N ASP A 98 -21.04 -14.05 -24.58
CA ASP A 98 -20.02 -15.11 -24.73
C ASP A 98 -18.83 -14.86 -23.79
N PHE A 99 -18.65 -15.76 -22.82
CA PHE A 99 -17.60 -15.68 -21.81
C PHE A 99 -16.20 -15.68 -22.42
N GLU A 100 -15.89 -16.67 -23.27
CA GLU A 100 -14.55 -16.85 -23.83
C GLU A 100 -14.16 -15.66 -24.71
N ARG A 101 -15.12 -15.16 -25.50
CA ARG A 101 -14.90 -14.00 -26.36
C ARG A 101 -14.66 -12.73 -25.55
N LEU A 102 -15.39 -12.52 -24.45
CA LEU A 102 -15.19 -11.37 -23.57
C LEU A 102 -13.87 -11.46 -22.80
N GLU A 103 -13.51 -12.63 -22.28
CA GLU A 103 -12.26 -12.85 -21.55
C GLU A 103 -11.03 -12.60 -22.44
N LYS A 104 -11.05 -13.15 -23.66
CA LYS A 104 -9.98 -12.95 -24.64
C LYS A 104 -9.83 -11.47 -25.02
N ALA A 105 -10.94 -10.82 -25.40
CA ALA A 105 -10.91 -9.41 -25.79
C ALA A 105 -10.47 -8.49 -24.65
N PHE A 106 -10.89 -8.80 -23.41
CA PHE A 106 -10.44 -8.06 -22.23
C PHE A 106 -8.93 -8.24 -21.98
N THR A 107 -8.40 -9.44 -22.18
CA THR A 107 -6.96 -9.74 -22.04
C THR A 107 -6.15 -8.97 -23.08
N GLU A 108 -6.57 -8.99 -24.34
CA GLU A 108 -5.93 -8.24 -25.42
C GLU A 108 -6.00 -6.72 -25.17
N TRP A 109 -7.15 -6.20 -24.78
CA TRP A 109 -7.31 -4.79 -24.40
C TRP A 109 -6.38 -4.40 -23.25
N THR A 110 -6.27 -5.23 -22.20
CA THR A 110 -5.37 -4.96 -21.06
C THR A 110 -3.91 -4.90 -21.49
N CYS A 111 -3.49 -5.78 -22.41
CA CYS A 111 -2.15 -5.77 -22.99
C CYS A 111 -1.88 -4.45 -23.73
N ILE A 112 -2.82 -4.01 -24.58
CA ILE A 112 -2.70 -2.75 -25.30
C ILE A 112 -2.63 -1.56 -24.34
N GLN A 113 -3.45 -1.54 -23.28
CA GLN A 113 -3.38 -0.48 -22.27
C GLN A 113 -2.01 -0.44 -21.57
N PHE A 114 -1.41 -1.60 -21.27
CA PHE A 114 -0.07 -1.66 -20.69
C PHE A 114 1.00 -1.10 -21.65
N GLU A 115 0.96 -1.49 -22.92
CA GLU A 115 1.88 -0.96 -23.95
C GLU A 115 1.70 0.55 -24.14
N LEU A 116 0.45 1.04 -24.17
CA LEU A 116 0.15 2.47 -24.26
C LEU A 116 0.70 3.24 -23.06
N GLN A 117 0.59 2.70 -21.84
CA GLN A 117 1.19 3.30 -20.64
C GLN A 117 2.72 3.37 -20.76
N GLY A 118 3.35 2.32 -21.28
CA GLY A 118 4.79 2.31 -21.56
C GLY A 118 5.20 3.38 -22.57
N LEU A 119 4.44 3.53 -23.67
CA LEU A 119 4.66 4.58 -24.67
C LEU A 119 4.46 6.00 -24.11
N GLN A 120 3.56 6.16 -23.13
CA GLN A 120 3.34 7.42 -22.41
C GLN A 120 4.42 7.70 -21.35
N GLY A 121 5.45 6.85 -21.23
CA GLY A 121 6.52 6.99 -20.24
C GLY A 121 6.09 6.70 -18.81
N SER A 122 4.93 6.07 -18.61
CA SER A 122 4.43 5.73 -17.28
C SER A 122 5.00 4.39 -16.82
N ASP A 123 5.92 4.40 -15.86
CA ASP A 123 6.41 3.20 -15.18
C ASP A 123 5.84 3.11 -13.76
N PHE A 124 4.70 2.43 -13.61
CA PHE A 124 4.09 2.19 -12.30
C PHE A 124 4.78 1.09 -11.48
N MET A 125 5.88 0.51 -11.97
CA MET A 125 6.76 -0.35 -11.15
C MET A 125 7.82 0.47 -10.41
N ALA A 126 8.14 1.66 -10.89
CA ALA A 126 8.99 2.62 -10.21
C ALA A 126 8.16 3.70 -9.49
N CYS A 127 8.66 4.21 -8.37
CA CYS A 127 8.03 5.33 -7.68
C CYS A 127 8.94 6.55 -7.76
N GLU A 128 8.60 7.50 -8.62
CA GLU A 128 9.39 8.71 -8.91
C GLU A 128 9.70 9.52 -7.64
N ALA A 129 8.74 9.61 -6.72
CA ALA A 129 8.93 10.30 -5.46
C ALA A 129 9.89 9.52 -4.55
N CYS A 130 9.83 8.19 -4.50
CA CYS A 130 10.59 7.37 -3.54
C CYS A 130 12.01 7.02 -4.03
N GLY A 131 12.27 7.10 -5.35
CA GLY A 131 13.57 6.76 -5.93
C GLY A 131 13.91 5.27 -5.88
N ALA A 132 15.19 4.94 -6.05
CA ALA A 132 15.70 3.55 -6.14
C ALA A 132 15.65 2.78 -4.80
N GLU A 133 15.52 3.48 -3.67
CA GLU A 133 15.43 2.89 -2.34
C GLU A 133 14.09 3.24 -1.68
N PRO A 134 12.98 2.58 -2.07
CA PRO A 134 11.70 2.84 -1.44
C PRO A 134 11.78 2.52 0.06
N ARG A 135 11.60 3.53 0.91
CA ARG A 135 11.63 3.35 2.38
C ARG A 135 10.46 2.53 2.93
N CYS A 136 9.48 2.22 2.08
CA CYS A 136 8.39 1.30 2.33
C CYS A 136 8.41 0.15 1.30
N VAL A 137 9.29 -0.84 1.48
CA VAL A 137 9.23 -2.13 0.78
C VAL A 137 8.72 -3.21 1.72
N HIS A 138 7.81 -4.03 1.20
CA HIS A 138 6.85 -4.77 1.98
C HIS A 138 7.21 -6.26 2.13
N LEU A 139 8.30 -6.57 2.84
CA LEU A 139 8.69 -7.96 3.16
C LEU A 139 7.57 -8.75 3.90
N ASP A 140 6.77 -8.10 4.76
CA ASP A 140 5.62 -8.71 5.46
C ASP A 140 4.42 -9.01 4.52
N GLY A 141 4.46 -8.51 3.29
CA GLY A 141 3.37 -8.50 2.33
C GLY A 141 3.41 -9.77 1.52
N ASN A 142 4.63 -10.17 1.16
CA ASN A 142 4.95 -11.47 0.58
C ASN A 142 4.39 -12.60 1.45
N ALA A 143 4.62 -12.59 2.78
CA ALA A 143 4.08 -13.60 3.69
C ALA A 143 2.54 -13.71 3.67
N LYS A 144 1.83 -12.60 3.42
CA LYS A 144 0.35 -12.58 3.27
C LYS A 144 -0.11 -13.07 1.90
N VAL A 145 0.74 -12.99 0.88
CA VAL A 145 0.50 -13.52 -0.48
C VAL A 145 0.83 -15.02 -0.56
N TYR A 146 1.80 -15.52 0.21
CA TYR A 146 2.22 -16.93 0.23
C TYR A 146 1.20 -17.87 0.91
N ARG A 147 0.14 -18.25 0.20
CA ARG A 147 -0.60 -19.53 0.43
C ARG A 147 -0.38 -20.49 -0.74
N TYR A 148 0.88 -20.86 -1.00
CA TYR A 148 1.23 -21.78 -2.10
C TYR A 148 0.74 -23.22 -1.88
N ARG A 149 0.51 -23.64 -0.63
CA ARG A 149 0.11 -25.02 -0.31
C ARG A 149 -1.25 -25.45 -0.88
N SER A 150 -2.10 -24.51 -1.31
CA SER A 150 -3.45 -24.79 -1.81
C SER A 150 -3.59 -24.67 -3.33
N SER A 151 -2.61 -24.09 -4.02
CA SER A 151 -2.60 -23.91 -5.47
C SER A 151 -1.61 -24.91 -6.05
N GLY A 152 -2.12 -25.98 -6.66
CA GLY A 152 -1.32 -27.03 -7.27
C GLY A 152 -0.23 -26.43 -8.17
N SER A 153 1.00 -26.87 -7.96
CA SER A 153 2.16 -26.47 -8.74
C SER A 153 2.05 -27.06 -10.14
N SER A 154 1.49 -26.30 -11.08
CA SER A 154 1.80 -26.50 -12.50
C SER A 154 2.88 -25.50 -12.90
N GLU A 155 3.97 -25.99 -13.45
CA GLU A 155 5.08 -25.25 -14.07
C GLU A 155 4.60 -24.51 -15.32
N MET A 156 3.70 -23.56 -15.17
CA MET A 156 3.22 -22.71 -16.26
C MET A 156 3.79 -21.32 -16.01
N GLU A 157 4.68 -20.89 -16.90
CA GLU A 157 5.29 -19.56 -16.85
C GLU A 157 4.22 -18.48 -16.88
N SER A 158 4.46 -17.42 -16.09
CA SER A 158 3.71 -16.17 -16.11
C SER A 158 3.65 -15.66 -17.55
N ALA A 159 2.47 -15.28 -18.05
CA ALA A 159 2.33 -14.86 -19.43
C ALA A 159 2.97 -13.48 -19.70
N TYR A 160 3.16 -12.64 -18.65
CA TYR A 160 3.53 -11.22 -18.86
C TYR A 160 4.58 -10.66 -17.89
N HIS A 161 4.69 -11.17 -16.66
CA HIS A 161 5.53 -10.52 -15.64
C HIS A 161 6.44 -11.55 -14.95
N VAL A 162 7.72 -11.50 -15.27
CA VAL A 162 8.74 -12.40 -14.70
C VAL A 162 9.62 -11.63 -13.70
N GLY A 163 9.65 -12.09 -12.44
CA GLY A 163 10.74 -11.78 -11.49
C GLY A 163 10.65 -10.51 -10.63
N THR A 164 9.52 -9.80 -10.57
CA THR A 164 9.54 -8.40 -10.07
C THR A 164 9.01 -8.14 -8.64
N PHE A 165 8.14 -8.99 -8.07
CA PHE A 165 7.34 -8.56 -6.89
C PHE A 165 7.42 -9.44 -5.63
N ILE A 166 7.90 -10.68 -5.73
CA ILE A 166 7.80 -11.66 -4.64
C ILE A 166 9.19 -12.25 -4.32
N GLU A 167 9.69 -11.97 -3.11
CA GLU A 167 10.97 -12.45 -2.59
C GLU A 167 10.94 -13.93 -2.20
N ASP A 168 12.11 -14.55 -2.16
CA ASP A 168 12.27 -15.94 -1.76
C ASP A 168 11.69 -16.25 -0.36
N ARG A 169 11.09 -17.45 -0.23
CA ARG A 169 10.37 -17.87 0.96
C ARG A 169 11.28 -17.98 2.19
N ASP A 170 12.52 -18.40 2.02
CA ASP A 170 13.44 -18.60 3.13
C ASP A 170 13.96 -17.25 3.65
N ALA A 171 14.18 -16.28 2.75
CA ALA A 171 14.44 -14.89 3.11
C ALA A 171 13.28 -14.27 3.92
N VAL A 172 12.04 -14.53 3.51
CA VAL A 172 10.84 -14.06 4.24
C VAL A 172 10.72 -14.70 5.63
N ASN A 173 10.93 -16.01 5.75
CA ASN A 173 10.87 -16.70 7.05
C ASN A 173 11.98 -16.22 7.99
N ALA A 174 13.20 -16.07 7.49
CA ALA A 174 14.32 -15.53 8.27
C ALA A 174 14.02 -14.12 8.80
N HIS A 175 13.39 -13.27 7.98
CA HIS A 175 12.93 -11.94 8.41
C HIS A 175 11.86 -12.03 9.50
N VAL A 176 10.83 -12.87 9.33
CA VAL A 176 9.75 -13.06 10.31
C VAL A 176 10.28 -13.59 11.64
N ASP A 177 11.22 -14.52 11.62
CA ASP A 177 11.82 -15.07 12.85
C ASP A 177 12.75 -14.06 13.52
N LYS A 178 13.46 -13.24 12.75
CA LYS A 178 14.13 -12.03 13.27
C LYS A 178 13.13 -11.09 13.94
N MET A 179 11.96 -10.82 13.36
CA MET A 179 10.96 -9.93 13.99
C MET A 179 10.42 -10.46 15.32
N LYS A 180 10.28 -11.77 15.46
CA LYS A 180 9.74 -12.40 16.69
C LYS A 180 10.71 -12.32 17.88
N SER A 181 12.01 -12.13 17.65
CA SER A 181 13.03 -12.13 18.70
C SER A 181 13.36 -10.73 19.26
N VAL A 182 12.84 -9.66 18.67
CA VAL A 182 13.15 -8.27 19.05
C VAL A 182 12.03 -7.61 19.88
N THR A 183 12.41 -6.65 20.72
CA THR A 183 11.49 -5.85 21.56
C THR A 183 11.11 -4.52 20.90
N LYS A 184 10.03 -3.88 21.39
CA LYS A 184 9.59 -2.57 20.90
C LYS A 184 10.63 -1.45 21.05
N ILE A 185 11.51 -1.50 22.05
CA ILE A 185 12.56 -0.48 22.24
C ILE A 185 13.75 -0.74 21.29
N THR A 186 13.98 -1.98 20.90
CA THR A 186 15.07 -2.36 19.99
C THR A 186 14.63 -2.35 18.52
N PHE A 187 13.33 -2.42 18.25
CA PHE A 187 12.79 -2.58 16.88
C PHE A 187 11.43 -1.92 16.65
N GLY A 188 10.91 -1.14 17.59
CA GLY A 188 9.70 -0.36 17.38
C GLY A 188 9.93 0.73 16.34
N GLY A 189 8.89 1.08 15.58
CA GLY A 189 8.99 1.99 14.43
C GLY A 189 9.77 3.26 14.74
N PHE A 190 9.38 3.97 15.82
CA PHE A 190 10.05 5.22 16.20
C PHE A 190 11.48 5.06 16.75
N TRP A 191 11.86 3.86 17.20
CA TRP A 191 13.15 3.61 17.86
C TRP A 191 14.26 3.17 16.89
N ARG A 192 13.91 2.97 15.62
CA ARG A 192 14.83 2.64 14.52
C ARG A 192 15.21 3.91 13.78
N ASP A 193 16.48 4.08 13.44
CA ASP A 193 16.98 5.22 12.66
C ASP A 193 16.69 5.09 11.16
N GLY A 194 16.56 6.24 10.47
CA GLY A 194 16.27 6.32 9.02
C GLY A 194 14.83 5.96 8.65
N SER A 195 13.98 5.93 9.67
CA SER A 195 12.70 5.24 9.67
C SER A 195 11.54 6.24 9.49
N GLY A 196 11.82 7.53 9.74
CA GLY A 196 10.85 8.61 9.60
C GLY A 196 9.66 8.45 10.54
N TRP A 197 8.63 9.26 10.32
CA TRP A 197 7.38 9.16 11.09
C TRP A 197 6.52 7.98 10.61
N SER A 198 6.79 7.49 9.40
CA SER A 198 5.89 6.62 8.63
C SER A 198 5.77 5.16 9.08
N ILE A 199 6.41 4.72 10.16
CA ILE A 199 6.49 3.29 10.47
C ILE A 199 5.25 2.78 11.20
N MET A 200 4.25 2.42 10.40
CA MET A 200 3.42 1.22 10.47
C MET A 200 2.12 1.46 9.71
N GLU A 201 1.64 2.68 9.60
CA GLU A 201 0.36 2.97 8.95
C GLU A 201 0.43 2.78 7.43
N THR A 202 1.47 3.29 6.77
CA THR A 202 1.70 3.10 5.33
C THR A 202 1.95 1.63 4.98
N THR A 203 2.78 0.94 5.79
CA THR A 203 3.01 -0.51 5.67
C THR A 203 1.71 -1.28 5.94
N GLU A 204 0.92 -0.94 6.96
CA GLU A 204 -0.34 -1.61 7.28
C GLU A 204 -1.41 -1.41 6.19
N ILE A 205 -1.43 -0.25 5.53
CA ILE A 205 -2.31 0.03 4.38
C ILE A 205 -1.94 -0.86 3.19
N ALA A 206 -0.66 -0.88 2.80
CA ALA A 206 -0.17 -1.74 1.72
C ALA A 206 -0.37 -3.24 2.05
N ASN A 207 -0.13 -3.63 3.30
CA ASN A 207 -0.44 -4.95 3.84
C ASN A 207 -1.90 -5.36 3.70
N ALA A 208 -2.80 -4.42 3.98
CA ALA A 208 -4.23 -4.65 3.91
C ALA A 208 -4.66 -4.86 2.45
N PHE A 209 -4.07 -4.10 1.52
CA PHE A 209 -4.24 -4.30 0.09
C PHE A 209 -3.74 -5.70 -0.33
N LEU A 210 -2.49 -6.05 -0.01
CA LEU A 210 -1.90 -7.35 -0.36
C LEU A 210 -2.68 -8.52 0.26
N SER A 211 -3.19 -8.37 1.48
CA SER A 211 -4.05 -9.39 2.12
C SER A 211 -5.37 -9.59 1.37
N ARG A 212 -5.98 -8.53 0.85
CA ARG A 212 -7.19 -8.63 0.02
C ARG A 212 -6.86 -9.33 -1.30
N ALA A 213 -5.80 -8.88 -1.98
CA ALA A 213 -5.34 -9.48 -3.23
C ALA A 213 -4.99 -10.97 -3.09
N ALA A 214 -4.40 -11.37 -1.96
CA ALA A 214 -4.09 -12.77 -1.68
C ALA A 214 -5.36 -13.62 -1.49
N ASN A 215 -6.37 -13.09 -0.80
CA ASN A 215 -7.62 -13.82 -0.55
C ASN A 215 -8.44 -14.05 -1.83
N THR A 216 -8.33 -13.14 -2.80
CA THR A 216 -9.09 -13.19 -4.04
C THR A 216 -8.41 -13.99 -5.13
N THR A 217 -7.08 -14.10 -5.08
CA THR A 217 -6.30 -14.89 -6.04
C THR A 217 -6.02 -16.33 -5.57
N LYS A 218 -6.51 -16.73 -4.39
CA LYS A 218 -6.18 -18.02 -3.76
C LYS A 218 -6.59 -19.28 -4.55
N TYR A 219 -7.58 -19.18 -5.44
CA TYR A 219 -8.11 -20.30 -6.23
C TYR A 219 -7.70 -20.23 -7.71
N MET A 220 -6.90 -19.23 -8.08
CA MET A 220 -6.40 -19.07 -9.45
C MET A 220 -5.23 -20.04 -9.69
N THR A 221 -4.98 -20.38 -10.95
CA THR A 221 -3.74 -21.06 -11.34
C THR A 221 -2.53 -20.14 -11.09
N ALA A 222 -1.32 -20.69 -11.04
CA ALA A 222 -0.12 -19.91 -10.77
C ALA A 222 0.08 -18.76 -11.77
N ALA A 223 -0.10 -19.03 -13.07
CA ALA A 223 0.01 -18.03 -14.13
C ALA A 223 -1.06 -16.92 -13.98
N GLN A 224 -2.34 -17.29 -13.89
CA GLN A 224 -3.44 -16.33 -13.71
C GLN A 224 -3.29 -15.49 -12.43
N ARG A 225 -2.74 -16.09 -11.38
CA ARG A 225 -2.48 -15.42 -10.11
C ARG A 225 -1.40 -14.36 -10.24
N ASN A 226 -0.30 -14.65 -10.93
CA ASN A 226 0.76 -13.67 -11.16
C ASN A 226 0.24 -12.46 -11.92
N ASP A 227 -0.48 -12.68 -13.03
CA ASP A 227 -1.04 -11.61 -13.86
C ASP A 227 -2.06 -10.77 -13.07
N ALA A 228 -2.94 -11.43 -12.31
CA ALA A 228 -3.92 -10.74 -11.48
C ALA A 228 -3.26 -9.91 -10.37
N LEU A 229 -2.22 -10.43 -9.70
CA LEU A 229 -1.50 -9.69 -8.66
C LEU A 229 -0.77 -8.49 -9.26
N THR A 230 -0.07 -8.67 -10.38
CA THR A 230 0.64 -7.58 -11.04
C THR A 230 -0.31 -6.49 -11.49
N GLY A 231 -1.43 -6.82 -12.15
CA GLY A 231 -2.42 -5.82 -12.55
C GLY A 231 -3.03 -5.07 -11.35
N MET A 232 -3.25 -5.76 -10.23
CA MET A 232 -3.73 -5.10 -9.00
C MET A 232 -2.68 -4.14 -8.42
N VAL A 233 -1.40 -4.52 -8.45
CA VAL A 233 -0.28 -3.72 -7.95
C VAL A 233 -0.03 -2.49 -8.82
N LEU A 234 0.02 -2.66 -10.15
CA LEU A 234 0.20 -1.57 -11.10
C LEU A 234 -0.86 -0.49 -10.86
N LYS A 235 -2.12 -0.91 -10.71
CA LYS A 235 -3.21 0.00 -10.39
C LYS A 235 -3.10 0.63 -9.01
N TYR A 236 -2.67 -0.12 -8.00
CA TYR A 236 -2.41 0.46 -6.68
C TYR A 236 -1.34 1.56 -6.75
N ASN A 237 -0.32 1.36 -7.59
CA ASN A 237 0.76 2.33 -7.81
C ASN A 237 0.31 3.52 -8.66
N GLU A 238 -0.51 3.32 -9.68
CA GLU A 238 -1.17 4.38 -10.46
C GLU A 238 -2.01 5.28 -9.54
N GLU A 239 -2.94 4.70 -8.77
CA GLU A 239 -3.76 5.48 -7.83
C GLU A 239 -2.91 6.14 -6.73
N LYS A 240 -1.77 5.53 -6.37
CA LYS A 240 -0.81 6.14 -5.43
C LYS A 240 -0.18 7.35 -6.10
N HIS A 241 0.32 7.23 -7.32
CA HIS A 241 0.95 8.30 -8.10
C HIS A 241 0.01 9.50 -8.20
N GLU A 242 -1.25 9.32 -8.58
CA GLU A 242 -2.26 10.39 -8.65
C GLU A 242 -2.45 11.14 -7.32
N ARG A 243 -2.33 10.42 -6.20
CA ARG A 243 -2.49 10.97 -4.85
C ARG A 243 -1.19 11.51 -4.25
N MET A 244 -0.03 11.29 -4.88
CA MET A 244 1.27 11.66 -4.31
C MET A 244 1.41 13.13 -3.96
N PRO A 245 1.05 14.10 -4.82
CA PRO A 245 1.21 15.52 -4.48
C PRO A 245 0.46 15.89 -3.20
N ARG A 246 -0.80 15.45 -3.08
CA ARG A 246 -1.64 15.70 -1.89
C ARG A 246 -1.09 15.00 -0.65
N LEU A 247 -0.61 13.77 -0.78
CA LEU A 247 -0.03 13.02 0.34
C LEU A 247 1.24 13.70 0.87
N LEU A 248 2.14 14.14 -0.02
CA LEU A 248 3.39 14.78 0.37
C LEU A 248 3.14 16.12 1.08
N VAL A 249 2.20 16.94 0.57
CA VAL A 249 1.81 18.19 1.23
C VAL A 249 1.23 17.93 2.62
N SER A 250 0.33 16.95 2.76
CA SER A 250 -0.24 16.59 4.07
C SER A 250 0.85 16.13 5.03
N ARG A 251 1.78 15.28 4.58
CA ARG A 251 2.89 14.79 5.42
C ARG A 251 3.82 15.92 5.86
N LEU A 252 4.09 16.88 4.97
CA LEU A 252 4.88 18.07 5.28
C LEU A 252 4.21 18.90 6.38
N GLN A 253 2.92 19.23 6.21
CA GLN A 253 2.14 20.01 7.18
C GLN A 253 2.07 19.30 8.55
N ASP A 254 1.83 17.98 8.54
CA ASP A 254 1.79 17.19 9.77
C ASP A 254 3.13 17.15 10.48
N ALA A 255 4.25 17.07 9.74
CA ALA A 255 5.59 17.14 10.31
C ALA A 255 5.89 18.53 10.90
N GLU A 256 5.61 19.60 10.16
CA GLU A 256 5.82 20.99 10.57
C GLU A 256 5.01 21.35 11.83
N LYS A 257 3.80 20.81 11.98
CA LYS A 257 2.99 20.98 13.19
C LYS A 257 3.52 20.17 14.38
N ARG A 258 3.89 18.91 14.14
CA ARG A 258 4.23 17.96 15.21
C ARG A 258 5.61 18.21 15.83
N ILE A 259 6.58 18.65 15.03
CA ILE A 259 7.95 18.95 15.51
C ILE A 259 7.94 19.93 16.69
N PRO A 260 7.33 21.13 16.61
CA PRO A 260 7.31 22.06 17.73
C PRO A 260 6.53 21.53 18.95
N GLU A 261 5.45 20.78 18.74
CA GLU A 261 4.70 20.13 19.83
C GLU A 261 5.57 19.13 20.61
N LEU A 262 6.33 18.29 19.89
CA LEU A 262 7.25 17.33 20.49
C LEU A 262 8.46 18.00 21.14
N GLN A 263 8.99 19.07 20.54
CA GLN A 263 10.06 19.87 21.14
C GLN A 263 9.62 20.49 22.46
N CYS A 264 8.46 21.15 22.49
CA CYS A 264 7.90 21.74 23.71
C CYS A 264 7.67 20.67 24.80
N THR A 265 7.10 19.52 24.41
CA THR A 265 6.89 18.38 25.32
C THR A 265 8.22 17.85 25.88
N LEU A 266 9.24 17.71 25.04
CA LEU A 266 10.55 17.24 25.46
C LEU A 266 11.22 18.23 26.43
N THR A 267 11.22 19.52 26.11
CA THR A 267 11.78 20.56 26.98
C THR A 267 11.08 20.57 28.34
N SER A 268 9.75 20.51 28.37
CA SER A 268 8.99 20.43 29.62
C SER A 268 9.37 19.22 30.48
N LEU A 269 9.57 18.04 29.86
CA LEU A 269 9.97 16.82 30.59
C LEU A 269 11.42 16.91 31.12
N LEU A 270 12.31 17.58 30.38
CA LEU A 270 13.69 17.78 30.82
C LEU A 270 13.75 18.75 32.00
N ASP A 271 12.99 19.83 31.94
CA ASP A 271 12.92 20.86 32.99
C ASP A 271 12.28 20.29 34.28
N GLU A 272 11.16 19.56 34.15
CA GLU A 272 10.46 18.93 35.29
C GLU A 272 11.36 17.97 36.08
N HIS A 273 12.28 17.29 35.40
CA HIS A 273 13.15 16.28 36.01
C HIS A 273 14.61 16.70 36.12
N GLY A 274 14.95 17.97 35.82
CA GLY A 274 16.31 18.50 35.94
C GLY A 274 17.35 17.75 35.07
N VAL A 275 16.95 17.30 33.88
CA VAL A 275 17.79 16.49 32.99
C VAL A 275 18.39 17.37 31.89
N SER A 276 19.72 17.44 31.82
CA SER A 276 20.39 18.09 30.68
C SER A 276 20.14 17.34 29.37
N GLN A 277 19.97 18.09 28.27
CA GLN A 277 19.78 17.57 26.92
C GLN A 277 20.90 16.61 26.48
N ASP A 278 22.14 16.83 26.92
CA ASP A 278 23.29 15.97 26.58
C ASP A 278 23.17 14.54 27.15
N ARG A 279 22.38 14.36 28.22
CA ARG A 279 22.18 13.05 28.85
C ARG A 279 21.23 12.15 28.06
N ILE A 280 20.44 12.69 27.13
CA ILE A 280 19.40 11.93 26.41
C ILE A 280 20.01 10.78 25.61
N ALA A 281 21.13 11.01 24.92
CA ALA A 281 21.79 9.96 24.14
C ALA A 281 22.22 8.77 25.01
N ALA A 282 22.77 9.05 26.19
CA ALA A 282 23.11 8.01 27.16
C ALA A 282 21.87 7.26 27.67
N LEU A 283 20.78 7.98 27.97
CA LEU A 283 19.52 7.37 28.40
C LEU A 283 18.88 6.47 27.33
N VAL A 284 18.98 6.85 26.05
CA VAL A 284 18.51 6.03 24.92
C VAL A 284 19.31 4.72 24.86
N GLU A 285 20.63 4.79 24.99
CA GLU A 285 21.47 3.60 24.93
C GLU A 285 21.31 2.70 26.17
N ASP A 286 21.15 3.29 27.35
CA ASP A 286 20.80 2.55 28.58
C ASP A 286 19.51 1.74 28.39
N LEU A 287 18.46 2.35 27.81
CA LEU A 287 17.20 1.65 27.53
C LEU A 287 17.34 0.57 26.46
N ARG A 288 18.18 0.77 25.43
CA ARG A 288 18.48 -0.26 24.43
C ARG A 288 19.21 -1.45 25.05
N ASN A 289 20.22 -1.19 25.88
CA ASN A 289 20.95 -2.22 26.62
C ASN A 289 20.01 -2.99 27.55
N LEU A 290 19.18 -2.29 28.32
CA LEU A 290 18.20 -2.91 29.20
C LEU A 290 17.19 -3.76 28.42
N ALA A 291 16.66 -3.25 27.31
CA ALA A 291 15.72 -3.99 26.48
C ALA A 291 16.37 -5.26 25.89
N ARG A 292 17.64 -5.21 25.47
CA ARG A 292 18.40 -6.38 25.01
C ARG A 292 18.57 -7.41 26.14
N ALA A 293 18.98 -6.97 27.32
CA ALA A 293 19.13 -7.82 28.51
C ALA A 293 17.82 -8.50 28.94
N LEU A 294 16.69 -7.82 28.81
CA LEU A 294 15.38 -8.38 29.14
C LEU A 294 14.76 -9.24 28.02
N SER A 295 15.36 -9.25 26.83
CA SER A 295 14.91 -10.04 25.67
C SER A 295 15.58 -11.41 25.60
N SER A 296 16.71 -11.64 26.29
CA SER A 296 17.31 -12.97 26.38
C SER A 296 16.32 -13.92 27.07
N ARG A 297 16.16 -15.12 26.51
CA ARG A 297 15.26 -16.18 27.04
C ARG A 297 15.54 -16.49 28.52
N ASP A 298 16.76 -16.21 28.93
CA ASP A 298 17.24 -16.21 30.30
C ASP A 298 17.13 -14.80 30.89
N VAL A 299 16.00 -14.47 31.52
CA VAL A 299 16.03 -13.55 32.68
C VAL A 299 16.63 -14.34 33.84
N GLN A 300 17.91 -14.71 33.68
CA GLN A 300 18.70 -15.40 34.67
C GLN A 300 19.12 -14.39 35.74
N SER A 301 18.57 -14.60 36.94
CA SER A 301 19.21 -14.44 38.25
C SER A 301 19.72 -13.08 38.75
N ASP A 302 18.89 -12.03 38.79
CA ASP A 302 19.17 -10.85 39.62
C ASP A 302 17.90 -10.03 39.87
N GLY A 303 17.65 -9.65 41.13
CA GLY A 303 16.43 -8.93 41.55
C GLY A 303 16.15 -7.65 40.74
N ARG A 304 17.19 -6.90 40.37
CA ARG A 304 17.06 -5.66 39.58
C ARG A 304 16.52 -5.91 38.16
N ASN A 305 16.83 -7.06 37.54
CA ASN A 305 16.31 -7.42 36.23
C ASN A 305 14.81 -7.77 36.30
N LEU A 306 14.36 -8.34 37.41
CA LEU A 306 12.94 -8.61 37.66
C LEU A 306 12.14 -7.32 37.89
N GLU A 307 12.65 -6.41 38.72
CA GLU A 307 12.08 -5.07 38.95
C GLU A 307 11.92 -4.30 37.63
N ASN A 308 13.00 -4.21 36.83
CA ASN A 308 12.99 -3.55 35.52
C ASN A 308 11.98 -4.19 34.55
N ALA A 309 11.88 -5.53 34.54
CA ALA A 309 10.91 -6.24 33.71
C ALA A 309 9.45 -5.93 34.10
N ILE A 310 9.18 -5.79 35.39
CA ILE A 310 7.87 -5.40 35.93
C ILE A 310 7.55 -3.97 35.49
N GLU A 311 8.46 -3.02 35.73
CA GLU A 311 8.28 -1.62 35.34
C GLU A 311 8.03 -1.46 33.84
N MET A 312 8.84 -2.11 32.98
CA MET A 312 8.66 -2.03 31.53
C MET A 312 7.34 -2.63 31.03
N THR A 313 6.92 -3.76 31.64
CA THR A 313 5.67 -4.42 31.26
C THR A 313 4.47 -3.60 31.75
N SER A 314 4.56 -3.02 32.94
CA SER A 314 3.53 -2.16 33.48
C SER A 314 3.35 -0.88 32.66
N ASP A 315 4.46 -0.20 32.34
CA ASP A 315 4.40 1.01 31.52
C ASP A 315 3.81 0.71 30.13
N SER A 316 4.20 -0.40 29.51
CA SER A 316 3.60 -0.86 28.24
C SER A 316 2.09 -1.11 28.35
N LEU A 317 1.63 -1.69 29.46
CA LEU A 317 0.21 -1.91 29.73
C LEU A 317 -0.54 -0.58 29.87
N ARG A 318 -0.02 0.35 30.69
CA ARG A 318 -0.59 1.69 30.90
C ARG A 318 -0.74 2.46 29.59
N VAL A 319 0.30 2.51 28.77
CA VAL A 319 0.27 3.14 27.45
C VAL A 319 -0.80 2.53 26.55
N ARG A 320 -0.98 1.20 26.57
CA ARG A 320 -2.02 0.53 25.76
C ARG A 320 -3.42 0.78 26.26
N LEU A 321 -3.63 0.86 27.58
CA LEU A 321 -4.92 1.18 28.17
C LEU A 321 -5.33 2.61 27.79
N ALA A 322 -4.41 3.58 27.93
CA ALA A 322 -4.63 4.95 27.48
C ALA A 322 -4.88 5.03 25.96
N ALA A 323 -4.20 4.22 25.15
CA ALA A 323 -4.43 4.18 23.70
C ALA A 323 -5.82 3.66 23.32
N VAL A 324 -6.46 2.81 24.12
CA VAL A 324 -7.83 2.33 23.87
C VAL A 324 -8.84 3.46 23.98
N THR A 325 -8.65 4.39 24.92
CA THR A 325 -9.57 5.50 25.19
C THR A 325 -9.24 6.73 24.34
N ASN A 326 -7.96 7.07 24.24
CA ASN A 326 -7.54 8.41 23.80
C ASN A 326 -7.00 8.44 22.36
N VAL A 327 -6.58 7.29 21.80
CA VAL A 327 -5.84 7.25 20.52
C VAL A 327 -6.56 6.43 19.45
N ALA A 328 -7.19 5.31 19.82
CA ALA A 328 -7.78 4.40 18.86
C ALA A 328 -9.09 4.93 18.25
N SER A 329 -9.02 5.45 17.02
CA SER A 329 -10.17 6.02 16.30
C SER A 329 -11.16 4.95 15.81
N SER A 330 -10.69 3.75 15.43
CA SER A 330 -11.55 2.66 14.92
C SER A 330 -11.80 1.52 15.91
N ALA A 331 -12.92 0.81 15.74
CA ALA A 331 -13.23 -0.39 16.52
C ALA A 331 -12.17 -1.50 16.37
N LYS A 332 -11.56 -1.62 15.17
CA LYS A 332 -10.48 -2.58 14.88
C LYS A 332 -9.21 -2.24 15.66
N GLN A 333 -8.82 -0.96 15.71
CA GLN A 333 -7.69 -0.50 16.52
C GLN A 333 -7.95 -0.70 18.01
N ARG A 334 -9.14 -0.33 18.51
CA ARG A 334 -9.54 -0.58 19.91
C ARG A 334 -9.43 -2.07 20.27
N ARG A 335 -9.91 -2.98 19.40
CA ARG A 335 -9.80 -4.43 19.59
C ARG A 335 -8.34 -4.90 19.64
N ARG A 336 -7.48 -4.39 18.76
CA ARG A 336 -6.04 -4.71 18.75
C ARG A 336 -5.36 -4.27 20.04
N CYS A 337 -5.59 -3.03 20.48
CA CYS A 337 -5.02 -2.48 21.71
C CYS A 337 -5.46 -3.30 22.93
N ARG A 338 -6.75 -3.64 23.05
CA ARG A 338 -7.29 -4.50 24.12
C ARG A 338 -6.63 -5.89 24.14
N ARG A 339 -6.47 -6.52 22.98
CA ARG A 339 -5.79 -7.83 22.88
C ARG A 339 -4.38 -7.76 23.42
N LEU A 340 -3.62 -6.74 23.03
CA LEU A 340 -2.25 -6.56 23.48
C LEU A 340 -2.15 -6.19 24.97
N ALA A 341 -3.07 -5.37 25.47
CA ALA A 341 -3.19 -5.09 26.91
C ALA A 341 -3.49 -6.37 27.72
N THR A 342 -4.29 -7.28 27.17
CA THR A 342 -4.56 -8.58 27.80
C THR A 342 -3.29 -9.42 27.90
N THR A 343 -2.46 -9.44 26.85
CA THR A 343 -1.16 -10.11 26.85
C THR A 343 -0.21 -9.50 27.87
N ASP A 344 -0.10 -8.17 27.92
CA ASP A 344 0.78 -7.48 28.87
C ASP A 344 0.30 -7.70 30.32
N LYS A 345 -1.01 -7.68 30.58
CA LYS A 345 -1.58 -8.01 31.90
C LYS A 345 -1.25 -9.44 32.33
N ALA A 346 -1.35 -10.41 31.41
CA ALA A 346 -0.98 -11.79 31.71
C ALA A 346 0.53 -11.94 31.97
N ARG A 347 1.38 -11.20 31.26
CA ARG A 347 2.83 -11.17 31.50
C ARG A 347 3.16 -10.52 32.84
N LEU A 348 2.57 -9.37 33.14
CA LEU A 348 2.77 -8.65 34.40
C LEU A 348 2.36 -9.51 35.59
N ALA A 349 1.21 -10.18 35.53
CA ALA A 349 0.78 -11.11 36.57
C ALA A 349 1.79 -12.23 36.86
N LYS A 350 2.47 -12.76 35.82
CA LYS A 350 3.52 -13.77 36.00
C LYS A 350 4.77 -13.19 36.66
N LEU A 351 5.16 -11.97 36.29
CA LEU A 351 6.32 -11.29 36.88
C LEU A 351 6.08 -10.90 38.34
N LEU A 352 4.90 -10.36 38.67
CA LEU A 352 4.53 -10.01 40.05
C LEU A 352 4.51 -11.24 40.97
N LYS A 353 3.93 -12.37 40.52
CA LYS A 353 3.98 -13.64 41.27
C LYS A 353 5.39 -14.17 41.47
N ARG A 354 6.29 -13.90 40.53
CA ARG A 354 7.71 -14.27 40.66
C ARG A 354 8.39 -13.35 41.70
N TYR A 355 8.10 -12.06 41.66
CA TYR A 355 8.62 -11.07 42.61
C TYR A 355 8.20 -11.37 44.05
N GLU A 356 6.92 -11.65 44.27
CA GLU A 356 6.38 -12.05 45.57
C GLU A 356 7.08 -13.31 46.11
N ARG A 357 7.41 -14.26 45.24
CA ARG A 357 8.15 -15.48 45.63
C ARG A 357 9.60 -15.19 46.01
N GLU A 358 10.26 -14.27 45.30
CA GLU A 358 11.69 -13.98 45.49
C GLU A 358 11.94 -13.00 46.65
N THR A 359 11.04 -12.06 46.91
CA THR A 359 11.21 -10.97 47.89
C THR A 359 10.29 -11.08 49.11
N GLY A 360 9.17 -11.80 49.00
CA GLY A 360 8.12 -11.83 50.02
C GLY A 360 7.18 -10.62 49.99
N GLU A 361 7.41 -9.62 49.14
CA GLU A 361 6.57 -8.43 49.00
C GLU A 361 5.51 -8.62 47.92
N ASN A 362 4.25 -8.29 48.27
CA ASN A 362 3.14 -8.33 47.33
C ASN A 362 2.89 -6.93 46.73
N VAL A 363 3.06 -6.81 45.42
CA VAL A 363 2.68 -5.62 44.67
C VAL A 363 1.34 -5.87 43.98
N ALA A 364 0.32 -5.10 44.35
CA ALA A 364 -0.99 -5.24 43.72
C ALA A 364 -0.93 -4.86 42.24
N MET A 365 -1.69 -5.56 41.41
CA MET A 365 -1.76 -5.28 39.97
C MET A 365 -2.22 -3.84 39.68
N ALA A 366 -3.09 -3.26 40.53
CA ALA A 366 -3.55 -1.88 40.38
C ALA A 366 -2.39 -0.89 40.59
N ASP A 367 -1.65 -1.03 41.69
CA ASP A 367 -0.52 -0.17 42.04
C ASP A 367 0.60 -0.29 41.00
N ALA A 368 0.87 -1.50 40.53
CA ALA A 368 1.83 -1.72 39.45
C ALA A 368 1.43 -0.94 38.20
N VAL A 369 0.16 -0.97 37.77
CA VAL A 369 -0.35 -0.27 36.57
C VAL A 369 -0.24 1.25 36.70
N GLU A 370 -0.45 1.80 37.89
CA GLU A 370 -0.25 3.22 38.17
C GLU A 370 1.23 3.60 38.28
N GLY A 371 2.13 2.62 38.28
CA GLY A 371 3.58 2.82 38.34
C GLY A 371 4.12 3.02 39.75
N VAL A 372 3.36 2.59 40.77
CA VAL A 372 3.75 2.67 42.18
C VAL A 372 4.45 1.35 42.54
N PHE A 373 5.75 1.43 42.85
CA PHE A 373 6.56 0.26 43.17
C PHE A 373 7.28 0.41 44.52
N PRO A 374 7.40 -0.68 45.32
CA PRO A 374 8.08 -0.65 46.62
C PRO A 374 9.56 -0.25 46.54
N TRP A 375 10.23 -0.60 45.44
CA TRP A 375 11.65 -0.31 45.21
C TRP A 375 11.92 1.10 44.66
N HIS A 376 10.88 1.91 44.46
CA HIS A 376 11.03 3.36 44.26
C HIS A 376 11.16 4.01 45.64
N VAL A 377 12.40 4.08 46.15
CA VAL A 377 12.70 4.75 47.43
C VAL A 377 12.20 6.20 47.36
N GLN A 378 11.66 6.71 48.48
CA GLN A 378 11.29 8.12 48.60
C GLN A 378 12.43 9.04 48.17
N PRO A 379 12.14 10.26 47.67
CA PRO A 379 13.05 11.10 46.87
C PRO A 379 14.28 11.65 47.61
N THR A 380 14.64 11.15 48.79
CA THR A 380 15.53 11.89 49.69
C THR A 380 17.02 11.61 49.52
N GLU A 381 17.51 10.52 48.90
CA GLU A 381 18.99 10.30 48.85
C GLU A 381 19.56 9.71 47.56
N SER A 382 18.80 9.66 46.47
CA SER A 382 19.35 9.32 45.15
C SER A 382 18.54 10.03 44.07
N GLY A 383 19.04 11.14 43.55
CA GLY A 383 18.45 11.89 42.42
C GLY A 383 18.46 11.15 41.09
N GLY A 384 18.04 9.88 41.08
CA GLY A 384 17.96 9.00 39.92
C GLY A 384 16.57 9.03 39.29
N LEU A 385 16.52 9.19 37.98
CA LEU A 385 15.27 9.11 37.19
C LEU A 385 14.67 7.70 37.26
N THR A 386 13.35 7.59 37.48
CA THR A 386 12.61 6.32 37.38
C THR A 386 12.63 5.79 35.95
N LEU A 387 12.44 4.48 35.76
CA LEU A 387 12.45 3.90 34.41
C LEU A 387 11.32 4.46 33.52
N SER A 388 10.16 4.72 34.12
CA SER A 388 9.02 5.38 33.46
C SER A 388 9.42 6.75 32.92
N VAL A 389 10.08 7.58 33.73
CA VAL A 389 10.52 8.92 33.32
C VAL A 389 11.60 8.84 32.24
N LYS A 390 12.61 7.98 32.41
CA LYS A 390 13.64 7.73 31.38
C LYS A 390 12.99 7.34 30.05
N ARG A 391 12.01 6.46 30.09
CA ARG A 391 11.28 6.02 28.90
C ARG A 391 10.47 7.12 28.26
N ALA A 392 9.76 7.95 29.04
CA ALA A 392 8.98 9.06 28.50
C ALA A 392 9.86 10.09 27.77
N ILE A 393 11.01 10.44 28.37
CA ILE A 393 12.01 11.33 27.76
C ILE A 393 12.52 10.72 26.45
N CYS A 394 12.98 9.46 26.49
CA CYS A 394 13.53 8.81 25.30
C CYS A 394 12.46 8.58 24.22
N ASP A 395 11.25 8.15 24.55
CA ASP A 395 10.15 7.96 23.58
C ASP A 395 9.83 9.30 22.88
N THR A 396 9.78 10.40 23.62
CA THR A 396 9.51 11.74 23.07
C THR A 396 10.67 12.22 22.20
N HIS A 397 11.91 12.03 22.65
CA HIS A 397 13.10 12.34 21.86
C HIS A 397 13.17 11.53 20.56
N MET A 398 12.97 10.22 20.62
CA MET A 398 12.97 9.36 19.44
C MET A 398 11.88 9.80 18.45
N ARG A 399 10.65 10.09 18.92
CA ARG A 399 9.58 10.63 18.07
C ARG A 399 9.94 11.96 17.41
N LEU A 400 10.63 12.85 18.14
CA LEU A 400 11.09 14.11 17.61
C LEU A 400 12.13 13.89 16.50
N GLN A 401 13.15 13.07 16.75
CA GLN A 401 14.16 12.71 15.75
C GLN A 401 13.52 12.12 14.49
N ARG A 402 12.55 11.22 14.65
CA ARG A 402 11.81 10.63 13.52
C ARG A 402 10.95 11.63 12.77
N SER A 403 10.38 12.63 13.45
CA SER A 403 9.63 13.71 12.79
C SER A 403 10.56 14.64 12.00
N LEU A 404 11.77 14.91 12.51
CA LEU A 404 12.79 15.69 11.81
C LEU A 404 13.31 14.94 10.57
N GLU A 405 13.55 13.63 10.68
CA GLU A 405 13.88 12.78 9.54
C GLU A 405 12.77 12.78 8.48
N GLU A 406 11.51 12.63 8.90
CA GLU A 406 10.35 12.69 8.00
C GLU A 406 10.31 13.99 7.21
N LEU A 407 10.60 15.12 7.85
CA LEU A 407 10.63 16.42 7.20
C LEU A 407 11.67 16.46 6.08
N GLY A 408 12.88 15.93 6.31
CA GLY A 408 13.92 15.81 5.29
C GLY A 408 13.50 14.89 4.15
N ILE A 409 12.98 13.70 4.49
CA ILE A 409 12.51 12.70 3.52
C ILE A 409 11.42 13.28 2.62
N VAL A 410 10.39 13.92 3.19
CA VAL A 410 9.27 14.47 2.43
C VAL A 410 9.75 15.57 1.47
N ARG A 411 10.69 16.42 1.91
CA ARG A 411 11.28 17.45 1.03
C ARG A 411 12.01 16.83 -0.15
N GLU A 412 12.85 15.83 0.09
CA GLU A 412 13.53 15.10 -0.99
C GLU A 412 12.54 14.40 -1.94
N GLU A 413 11.49 13.77 -1.40
CA GLU A 413 10.44 13.11 -2.20
C GLU A 413 9.67 14.13 -3.06
N MET A 414 9.38 15.33 -2.52
CA MET A 414 8.76 16.42 -3.27
C MET A 414 9.67 16.96 -4.37
N GLU A 415 10.96 17.15 -4.09
CA GLU A 415 11.94 17.61 -5.09
C GLU A 415 12.09 16.61 -6.23
N ARG A 416 12.20 15.30 -5.92
CA ARG A 416 12.26 14.25 -6.95
C ARG A 416 11.02 14.24 -7.83
N LEU A 417 9.83 14.33 -7.23
CA LEU A 417 8.57 14.36 -7.98
C LEU A 417 8.48 15.59 -8.91
N LEU A 418 8.91 16.76 -8.43
CA LEU A 418 8.96 17.98 -9.25
C LEU A 418 9.96 17.86 -10.41
N ASN A 419 11.13 17.30 -10.15
CA ASN A 419 12.16 17.09 -11.18
C ASN A 419 11.70 16.07 -12.22
N HIS A 420 11.06 14.98 -11.81
CA HIS A 420 10.48 14.02 -12.75
C HIS A 420 9.43 14.69 -13.63
N SER A 421 8.48 15.42 -13.03
CA SER A 421 7.42 16.13 -13.76
C SER A 421 7.99 17.11 -14.80
N ARG A 422 9.05 17.84 -14.44
CA ARG A 422 9.74 18.75 -15.38
C ARG A 422 10.39 18.02 -16.55
N THR A 423 11.07 16.90 -16.28
CA THR A 423 11.71 16.08 -17.32
C THR A 423 10.69 15.47 -18.27
N ALA A 424 9.60 14.91 -17.73
CA ALA A 424 8.52 14.33 -18.52
C ALA A 424 7.88 15.38 -19.45
N ILE A 425 7.59 16.57 -18.93
CA ILE A 425 7.07 17.69 -19.74
C ILE A 425 8.07 18.09 -20.84
N ALA A 426 9.37 18.16 -20.52
CA ALA A 426 10.39 18.50 -21.51
C ALA A 426 10.50 17.46 -22.64
N GLN A 427 10.40 16.17 -22.31
CA GLN A 427 10.37 15.08 -23.28
C GLN A 427 9.14 15.13 -24.17
N LEU A 428 7.94 15.30 -23.59
CA LEU A 428 6.70 15.48 -24.35
C LEU A 428 6.77 16.67 -25.31
N ILE A 429 7.33 17.80 -24.87
CA ILE A 429 7.54 18.97 -25.74
C ILE A 429 8.49 18.63 -26.90
N HIS A 430 9.53 17.83 -26.66
CA HIS A 430 10.46 17.41 -27.72
C HIS A 430 9.76 16.50 -28.73
N THR A 431 9.05 15.47 -28.27
CA THR A 431 8.30 14.55 -29.14
C THR A 431 7.26 15.27 -29.97
N LEU A 432 6.49 16.19 -29.37
CA LEU A 432 5.50 16.98 -30.10
C LEU A 432 6.16 17.87 -31.17
N LYS A 433 7.36 18.41 -30.91
CA LYS A 433 8.09 19.18 -31.92
C LYS A 433 8.58 18.30 -33.07
N ASP A 434 9.06 17.10 -32.77
CA ASP A 434 9.51 16.15 -33.78
C ASP A 434 8.33 15.68 -34.66
N GLU A 435 7.19 15.36 -34.05
CA GLU A 435 5.96 14.98 -34.76
C GLU A 435 5.40 16.13 -35.60
N MET A 436 5.40 17.36 -35.07
CA MET A 436 5.02 18.55 -35.86
C MET A 436 5.97 18.79 -37.04
N SER A 437 7.27 18.51 -36.90
CA SER A 437 8.22 18.60 -38.00
C SER A 437 7.93 17.55 -39.07
N ALA A 438 7.72 16.29 -38.66
CA ALA A 438 7.41 15.20 -39.57
C ALA A 438 6.10 15.42 -40.35
N HIS A 439 5.08 15.99 -39.70
CA HIS A 439 3.81 16.27 -40.36
C HIS A 439 3.88 17.47 -41.34
N CYS A 440 4.75 18.45 -41.06
CA CYS A 440 5.05 19.53 -42.01
C CYS A 440 5.76 19.00 -43.27
N ASP A 441 6.65 18.01 -43.12
CA ASP A 441 7.36 17.40 -44.26
C ASP A 441 6.42 16.54 -45.13
N GLU A 442 5.46 15.82 -44.52
CA GLU A 442 4.42 15.05 -45.25
C GLU A 442 3.43 15.93 -46.04
N ASP A 443 3.06 17.09 -45.48
CA ASP A 443 2.18 18.07 -46.15
C ASP A 443 2.86 18.74 -47.37
N GLU A 444 4.18 18.88 -47.36
CA GLU A 444 4.96 19.38 -48.50
C GLU A 444 5.09 18.33 -49.61
N GLU A 445 5.30 17.05 -49.27
CA GLU A 445 5.28 15.94 -50.24
C GLU A 445 3.89 15.74 -50.88
N GLN A 446 2.80 15.80 -50.11
CA GLN A 446 1.44 15.70 -50.67
C GLN A 446 1.05 16.89 -51.55
N LYS A 447 1.53 18.10 -51.23
CA LYS A 447 1.37 19.26 -52.13
C LYS A 447 2.18 19.11 -53.42
N ALA A 448 3.36 18.48 -53.37
CA ALA A 448 4.16 18.21 -54.56
C ALA A 448 3.49 17.16 -55.48
N GLU A 449 2.84 16.13 -54.93
CA GLU A 449 2.13 15.11 -55.72
C GLU A 449 0.81 15.60 -56.33
N CYS A 450 0.08 16.52 -55.69
CA CYS A 450 -1.11 17.15 -56.27
C CYS A 450 -0.83 18.23 -57.33
N SER A 451 0.44 18.56 -57.56
CA SER A 451 0.88 19.61 -58.49
C SER A 451 1.33 19.08 -59.86
N VAL A 452 1.14 17.78 -60.14
CA VAL A 452 1.53 17.10 -61.40
C VAL A 452 0.32 16.78 -62.27
#